data_AF-X1IJP8-F1
#
_entry.id   AF-X1IJP8-F1
#
_cell.length_a   1.000
_cell.length_b   1.000
_cell.length_c   1.000
_cell.angle_alpha   90.00
_cell.angle_beta   90.00
_cell.angle_gamma   90.00
#
_symmetry.space_group_name_H-M   'P 1'
#
loop_
_entity.id
_entity.type
_entity.pdbx_description
1 polymer ?
#
loop_
_entity_poly.entity_id
_entity_poly.type
_entity_poly.pdbx_seq_one_letter_code
_entity_poly.pdbx_strand_id
1 'polypeptide(L)'
;AGILVGYLMIRFNIFAVFIWHYTIDAFYTAFLLFRSHNSYFIISGAITAFIMFIPLILSIVRYIKSRGFETDKKLLNDQYKTPAAVEERMLERLEPEAIPYQPLPTKRIFISLIIVIVLSSLFYVKIERVGNSFRFKTGKREALETSTKFLTERNVDTESFMKSVYPKRNFNAITVKYIMEKEGVKGVN
;
A
#
# COMPACT_ATOMS: atom_id res chain seq x y z
N ALA A 1 -2.82 -0.74 9.15
CA ALA A 1 -1.47 -1.14 9.58
C ALA A 1 -1.19 -0.79 11.05
N GLY A 2 -1.35 0.48 11.48
CA GLY A 2 -0.93 0.92 12.82
C GLY A 2 -1.45 0.13 14.04
N ILE A 3 -2.74 -0.27 14.04
CA ILE A 3 -3.32 -1.07 15.15
C ILE A 3 -2.69 -2.48 15.21
N LEU A 4 -2.49 -3.12 14.05
CA LEU A 4 -1.82 -4.42 13.93
C LEU A 4 -0.36 -4.34 14.37
N VAL A 5 0.35 -3.27 13.99
CA VAL A 5 1.74 -3.02 14.41
C VAL A 5 1.83 -2.81 15.92
N GLY A 6 0.92 -2.02 16.51
CA GLY A 6 0.84 -1.83 17.95
C GLY A 6 0.58 -3.14 18.71
N TYR A 7 -0.31 -3.98 18.19
CA TYR A 7 -0.56 -5.32 18.74
C TYR A 7 0.68 -6.23 18.65
N LEU A 8 1.33 -6.28 17.49
CA LEU A 8 2.57 -7.04 17.27
C LEU A 8 3.68 -6.59 18.22
N MET A 9 3.83 -5.28 18.43
CA MET A 9 4.82 -4.72 19.35
C MET A 9 4.58 -5.19 20.79
N ILE A 10 3.33 -5.12 21.27
CA ILE A 10 2.97 -5.53 22.63
C ILE A 10 3.18 -7.04 22.82
N ARG A 11 2.93 -7.85 21.78
CA ARG A 11 3.00 -9.31 21.87
C ARG A 11 4.40 -9.89 21.67
N PHE A 12 5.21 -9.30 20.78
CA PHE A 12 6.46 -9.90 20.28
C PHE A 12 7.68 -8.97 20.33
N ASN A 13 7.59 -7.83 21.04
CA ASN A 13 8.60 -6.78 21.16
C ASN A 13 8.84 -5.95 19.88
N ILE A 14 9.70 -4.94 20.00
CA ILE A 14 10.02 -4.00 18.91
C ILE A 14 10.71 -4.66 17.71
N PHE A 15 11.52 -5.71 17.95
CA PHE A 15 12.21 -6.42 16.87
C PHE A 15 11.25 -7.09 15.89
N ALA A 16 10.12 -7.61 16.37
CA ALA A 16 9.09 -8.18 15.51
C ALA A 16 8.51 -7.13 14.55
N VAL A 17 8.36 -5.89 15.02
CA VAL A 17 7.89 -4.77 14.18
C VAL A 17 8.92 -4.42 13.11
N PHE A 18 10.21 -4.38 13.44
CA PHE A 18 11.27 -4.13 12.45
C PHE A 18 11.32 -5.21 11.37
N ILE A 19 11.23 -6.48 11.76
CA ILE A 19 11.21 -7.60 10.81
C ILE A 19 9.97 -7.50 9.90
N TRP A 20 8.79 -7.23 10.47
CA TRP A 20 7.55 -7.05 9.71
C TRP A 20 7.64 -5.89 8.71
N HIS A 21 8.17 -4.74 9.12
CA HIS A 21 8.29 -3.57 8.26
C HIS A 21 9.24 -3.85 7.08
N TYR A 22 10.42 -4.41 7.38
CA TYR A 22 11.38 -4.80 6.35
C TYR A 22 10.79 -5.83 5.36
N THR A 23 10.07 -6.82 5.88
CA THR A 23 9.44 -7.89 5.09
C THR A 23 8.43 -7.31 4.10
N ILE A 24 7.56 -6.41 4.57
CA ILE A 24 6.52 -5.80 3.73
C ILE A 24 7.12 -4.89 2.68
N ASP A 25 8.10 -4.07 3.05
CA ASP A 25 8.76 -3.16 2.11
C ASP A 25 9.47 -3.94 1.01
N ALA A 26 10.29 -4.93 1.37
CA ALA A 26 11.00 -5.77 0.42
C ALA A 26 10.04 -6.49 -0.53
N PHE A 27 8.91 -7.00 -0.01
CA PHE A 27 7.89 -7.67 -0.81
C PHE A 27 7.22 -6.72 -1.80
N TYR A 28 6.80 -5.53 -1.37
CA TYR A 28 6.17 -4.56 -2.27
C TYR A 28 7.14 -4.04 -3.33
N THR A 29 8.39 -3.74 -2.96
CA THR A 29 9.43 -3.31 -3.91
C THR A 29 9.68 -4.40 -4.95
N ALA A 30 9.85 -5.66 -4.54
CA ALA A 30 10.05 -6.76 -5.47
C ALA A 30 8.82 -6.97 -6.39
N PHE A 31 7.61 -6.87 -5.86
CA PHE A 31 6.38 -7.00 -6.64
C PHE A 31 6.24 -5.88 -7.70
N LEU A 32 6.60 -4.64 -7.35
CA LEU A 32 6.63 -3.53 -8.31
C LEU A 32 7.63 -3.77 -9.44
N LEU A 33 8.82 -4.30 -9.12
CA LEU A 33 9.84 -4.65 -10.10
C LEU A 33 9.36 -5.76 -11.05
N PHE A 34 8.67 -6.78 -10.52
CA PHE A 34 8.05 -7.85 -11.32
C PHE A 34 6.97 -7.35 -12.28
N ARG A 35 6.23 -6.30 -11.91
CA ARG A 35 5.18 -5.73 -12.76
C ARG A 35 5.74 -4.89 -13.91
N SER A 36 7.02 -4.53 -13.88
CA SER A 36 7.64 -3.77 -14.96
C SER A 36 7.73 -4.61 -16.25
N HIS A 37 7.57 -3.98 -17.41
CA HIS A 37 7.74 -4.64 -18.72
C HIS A 37 9.22 -4.83 -19.13
N ASN A 38 10.17 -4.55 -18.24
CA ASN A 38 11.59 -4.64 -18.52
C ASN A 38 12.18 -5.89 -17.86
N SER A 39 12.72 -6.80 -18.68
CA SER A 39 13.35 -8.04 -18.25
C SER A 39 14.43 -7.86 -17.18
N TYR A 40 15.18 -6.75 -17.23
CA TYR A 40 16.20 -6.44 -16.22
C TYR A 40 15.60 -6.24 -14.82
N PHE A 41 14.48 -5.52 -14.73
CA PHE A 41 13.78 -5.28 -13.47
C PHE A 41 13.05 -6.53 -12.96
N ILE A 42 12.53 -7.37 -13.86
CA ILE A 42 11.95 -8.66 -13.49
C ILE A 42 13.02 -9.57 -12.87
N ILE A 43 14.20 -9.69 -13.49
CA ILE A 43 15.28 -10.56 -13.00
C ILE A 43 15.84 -10.05 -11.66
N SER A 44 16.11 -8.74 -11.57
CA SER A 44 16.59 -8.15 -10.31
C SER A 44 15.55 -8.26 -9.19
N GLY A 45 14.26 -8.01 -9.48
CA GLY A 45 13.16 -8.21 -8.54
C GLY A 45 13.03 -9.66 -8.07
N ALA A 46 13.23 -10.63 -8.97
CA ALA A 46 13.23 -12.06 -8.62
C ALA A 46 14.37 -12.43 -7.66
N ILE A 47 15.59 -11.93 -7.92
CA ILE A 47 16.74 -12.16 -7.05
C ILE A 47 16.50 -11.56 -5.67
N THR A 48 16.02 -10.31 -5.60
CA THR A 48 15.72 -9.63 -4.33
C THR A 48 14.64 -10.37 -3.54
N ALA A 49 13.55 -10.81 -4.20
CA ALA A 49 12.51 -11.62 -3.55
C ALA A 49 13.09 -12.95 -3.03
N PHE A 50 13.95 -13.62 -3.80
CA PHE A 50 14.52 -14.90 -3.40
C PHE A 50 15.42 -14.79 -2.17
N ILE A 51 16.25 -13.74 -2.09
CA ILE A 51 17.14 -13.49 -0.95
C ILE A 51 16.35 -13.38 0.36
N MET A 52 15.20 -12.71 0.33
CA MET A 52 14.31 -12.55 1.49
C MET A 52 13.85 -13.90 2.06
N PHE A 53 13.70 -14.94 1.21
CA PHE A 53 13.26 -16.27 1.64
C PHE A 53 14.39 -17.18 2.12
N ILE A 54 15.66 -16.78 2.02
CA ILE A 54 16.80 -17.62 2.43
C ILE A 54 16.66 -18.13 3.88
N PRO A 55 16.35 -17.30 4.89
CA PRO A 55 16.22 -17.78 6.27
C PRO A 55 15.10 -18.82 6.42
N LEU A 56 13.99 -18.63 5.68
CA LEU A 56 12.85 -19.55 5.69
C LEU A 56 13.23 -20.88 5.02
N ILE A 57 13.86 -20.83 3.85
CA ILE A 57 14.31 -22.03 3.13
C ILE A 57 15.29 -22.82 4.00
N LEU A 58 16.28 -22.15 4.61
CA LEU A 58 17.22 -22.80 5.52
C LEU A 58 16.51 -23.45 6.71
N SER A 59 15.53 -22.76 7.29
CA SER A 59 14.73 -23.29 8.42
C SER A 59 13.93 -24.52 8.00
N ILE A 60 13.29 -24.50 6.84
CA ILE A 60 12.54 -25.65 6.29
C ILE A 60 13.47 -26.83 6.00
N VAL A 61 14.60 -26.59 5.32
CA VAL A 61 15.58 -27.64 5.00
C VAL A 61 16.11 -28.28 6.28
N ARG A 62 16.44 -27.47 7.28
CA ARG A 62 16.86 -27.98 8.60
C ARG A 62 15.76 -28.78 9.26
N TYR A 63 14.54 -28.26 9.33
CA TYR A 63 13.39 -28.93 9.94
C TYR A 63 13.10 -30.30 9.31
N ILE A 64 13.16 -30.40 7.98
CA ILE A 64 12.97 -31.68 7.27
C ILE A 64 14.10 -32.65 7.61
N LYS A 65 15.36 -32.17 7.66
CA LYS A 65 16.54 -32.99 7.96
C LYS A 65 16.58 -33.46 9.42
N SER A 66 16.20 -32.60 10.37
CA SER A 66 16.16 -32.89 11.81
C SER A 66 14.86 -33.58 12.24
N ARG A 67 13.85 -33.64 11.36
CA ARG A 67 12.50 -34.18 11.63
C ARG A 67 11.83 -33.56 12.86
N GLY A 68 12.11 -32.28 13.13
CA GLY A 68 11.60 -31.58 14.29
C GLY A 68 12.49 -30.42 14.71
N PHE A 69 12.06 -29.70 15.74
CA PHE A 69 12.87 -28.67 16.38
C PHE A 69 13.92 -29.34 17.27
N GLU A 70 15.20 -29.02 17.08
CA GLU A 70 16.24 -29.48 18.00
C GLU A 70 15.99 -28.86 19.37
N THR A 71 15.72 -29.71 20.36
CA THR A 71 15.67 -29.30 21.75
C THR A 71 17.11 -29.17 22.24
N ASP A 72 17.62 -27.95 22.29
CA ASP A 72 18.93 -27.71 22.90
C ASP A 72 18.78 -27.89 24.42
N LYS A 73 19.22 -29.06 24.91
CA LYS A 73 19.17 -29.36 26.34
C LYS A 73 19.96 -28.37 27.18
N LYS A 74 20.95 -27.67 26.60
CA LYS A 74 21.72 -26.63 27.30
C LYS A 74 20.95 -25.33 27.50
N LEU A 75 19.84 -25.13 26.77
CA LEU A 75 18.96 -23.97 26.90
C LEU A 75 17.75 -24.25 27.78
N LEU A 76 17.59 -25.48 28.29
CA LEU A 76 16.58 -25.71 29.32
C LEU A 76 17.02 -25.01 30.61
N ASN A 77 16.05 -24.39 31.27
CA ASN A 77 16.24 -23.71 32.55
C ASN A 77 16.79 -24.64 33.64
N ASP A 78 16.67 -25.97 33.47
CA ASP A 78 17.19 -26.98 34.40
C ASP A 78 18.72 -27.16 34.34
N GLN A 79 19.37 -26.73 33.26
CA GLN A 79 20.82 -26.87 33.04
C GLN A 79 21.60 -25.61 33.39
N TYR A 80 20.90 -24.48 33.55
CA TYR A 80 21.45 -23.33 34.25
C TYR A 80 21.55 -23.68 35.73
N LYS A 81 22.78 -23.96 36.20
CA LYS A 81 23.05 -23.83 37.63
C LYS A 81 22.73 -22.39 37.99
N THR A 82 21.70 -22.18 38.81
CA THR A 82 21.44 -20.89 39.44
C THR A 82 22.78 -20.42 39.97
N PRO A 83 23.34 -19.29 39.47
CA PRO A 83 24.52 -18.72 40.08
C PRO A 83 24.22 -18.65 41.58
N ALA A 84 25.14 -19.13 42.43
CA ALA A 84 25.01 -18.91 43.87
C ALA A 84 24.65 -17.44 44.01
N ALA A 85 23.50 -17.16 44.64
CA ALA A 85 22.98 -15.82 44.75
C ALA A 85 24.17 -14.97 45.15
N VAL A 86 24.65 -14.13 44.21
CA VAL A 86 25.53 -13.05 44.62
C VAL A 86 24.70 -12.40 45.70
N GLU A 87 25.27 -12.29 46.91
CA GLU A 87 24.68 -11.51 47.96
C GLU A 87 24.71 -10.09 47.39
N GLU A 88 23.72 -9.81 46.52
CA GLU A 88 23.23 -8.51 46.15
C GLU A 88 22.96 -7.95 47.53
N ARG A 89 23.96 -7.23 48.05
CA ARG A 89 23.79 -6.27 49.11
C ARG A 89 22.47 -5.61 48.73
N MET A 90 21.42 -5.94 49.47
CA MET A 90 20.07 -5.56 49.13
C MET A 90 20.07 -4.03 49.15
N LEU A 91 20.44 -3.41 48.04
CA LEU A 91 19.73 -2.25 47.56
C LEU A 91 18.31 -2.77 47.59
N GLU A 92 17.54 -2.32 48.58
CA GLU A 92 16.11 -2.56 48.68
C GLU A 92 15.61 -2.70 47.26
N ARG A 93 15.33 -3.94 46.87
CA ARG A 93 14.68 -4.21 45.61
C ARG A 93 13.32 -3.60 45.87
N LEU A 94 13.19 -2.32 45.53
CA LEU A 94 11.92 -1.63 45.44
C LEU A 94 11.14 -2.56 44.53
N GLU A 95 10.26 -3.37 45.13
CA GLU A 95 9.28 -4.10 44.37
C GLU A 95 8.69 -3.05 43.44
N PRO A 96 8.79 -3.20 42.11
CA PRO A 96 8.29 -2.17 41.22
C PRO A 96 6.83 -1.98 41.61
N GLU A 97 6.51 -0.83 42.21
CA GLU A 97 5.16 -0.52 42.65
C GLU A 97 4.27 -0.83 41.45
N ALA A 98 3.36 -1.78 41.63
CA ALA A 98 2.48 -2.20 40.57
C ALA A 98 1.68 -0.97 40.15
N ILE A 99 2.09 -0.33 39.04
CA ILE A 99 1.45 0.89 38.57
C ILE A 99 -0.02 0.54 38.35
N PRO A 100 -0.95 1.11 39.13
CA PRO A 100 -2.34 0.74 39.04
C PRO A 100 -2.82 1.08 37.64
N TYR A 101 -3.50 0.12 36.99
CA TYR A 101 -4.05 0.31 35.67
C TYR A 101 -4.98 1.52 35.67
N GLN A 102 -4.59 2.57 34.94
CA GLN A 102 -5.44 3.72 34.73
C GLN A 102 -6.22 3.52 33.42
N PRO A 103 -7.53 3.24 33.48
CA PRO A 103 -8.34 3.14 32.27
C PRO A 103 -8.32 4.47 31.52
N LEU A 104 -8.34 4.41 30.19
CA LEU A 104 -8.43 5.62 29.39
C LEU A 104 -9.74 6.35 29.73
N PRO A 105 -9.69 7.68 30.00
CA PRO A 105 -10.88 8.43 30.34
C PRO A 105 -11.86 8.42 29.16
N THR A 106 -13.14 8.17 29.44
CA THR A 106 -14.22 8.02 28.46
C THR A 106 -14.28 9.19 27.47
N LYS A 107 -13.94 10.40 27.92
CA LYS A 107 -13.82 11.61 27.06
C LYS A 107 -12.82 11.43 25.91
N ARG A 108 -11.64 10.83 26.16
CA ARG A 108 -10.62 10.58 25.11
C ARG A 108 -11.10 9.55 24.11
N ILE A 109 -11.83 8.53 24.57
CA ILE A 109 -12.46 7.52 23.70
C ILE A 109 -13.50 8.18 22.79
N PHE A 110 -14.36 9.04 23.33
CA PHE A 110 -15.33 9.81 22.53
C PHE A 110 -14.66 10.72 21.51
N ILE A 111 -13.61 11.44 21.88
CA ILE A 111 -12.86 12.29 20.96
C ILE A 111 -12.25 11.46 19.84
N SER A 112 -11.65 10.31 20.16
CA SER A 112 -11.10 9.38 19.16
C SER A 112 -12.19 8.89 18.20
N LEU A 113 -13.38 8.54 18.71
CA LEU A 113 -14.51 8.13 17.89
C LEU A 113 -14.96 9.24 16.93
N ILE A 114 -15.06 10.49 17.42
CA ILE A 114 -15.40 11.66 16.58
C ILE A 114 -14.37 11.86 15.48
N ILE A 115 -13.07 11.79 15.80
CA ILE A 115 -12.00 11.94 14.82
C ILE A 115 -12.11 10.86 13.73
N VAL A 116 -12.36 9.61 14.10
CA VAL A 116 -12.55 8.51 13.15
C VAL A 116 -13.76 8.76 12.25
N ILE A 117 -14.88 9.22 12.80
CA ILE A 117 -16.09 9.55 12.02
C ILE A 117 -15.81 10.70 11.04
N VAL A 118 -15.16 11.77 11.50
CA VAL A 118 -14.82 12.92 10.65
C VAL A 118 -13.88 12.51 9.52
N LEU A 119 -12.80 11.78 9.83
CA LEU A 119 -11.87 11.28 8.81
C LEU A 119 -12.55 10.29 7.85
N SER A 120 -13.44 9.44 8.34
CA SER A 120 -14.20 8.50 7.51
C SER A 120 -15.17 9.26 6.59
N SER A 121 -15.78 10.35 7.05
CA SER A 121 -16.68 11.17 6.24
C SER A 121 -15.98 11.78 5.00
N LEU A 122 -14.67 12.05 5.07
CA LEU A 122 -13.89 12.52 3.92
C LEU A 122 -13.87 11.53 2.76
N PHE A 123 -14.01 10.21 3.00
CA PHE A 123 -14.11 9.22 1.93
C PHE A 123 -15.42 9.34 1.12
N TYR A 124 -16.47 9.92 1.70
CA TYR A 124 -17.75 10.14 1.03
C TYR A 124 -17.80 11.45 0.25
N VAL A 125 -16.81 12.33 0.42
CA VAL A 125 -16.70 13.57 -0.36
C VAL A 125 -16.33 13.19 -1.80
N LYS A 126 -17.28 13.32 -2.72
CA LYS A 126 -17.04 13.14 -4.15
C LYS A 126 -16.16 14.29 -4.65
N ILE A 127 -14.88 14.02 -4.83
CA ILE A 127 -13.96 14.95 -5.48
C ILE A 127 -14.33 14.99 -6.97
N GLU A 128 -14.99 16.07 -7.40
CA GLU A 128 -15.22 16.33 -8.82
C GLU A 128 -13.87 16.52 -9.52
N ARG A 129 -13.43 15.52 -10.27
CA ARG A 129 -12.19 15.60 -11.06
C ARG A 129 -12.51 16.20 -12.43
N VAL A 130 -11.69 17.18 -12.83
CA VAL A 130 -11.75 17.78 -14.16
C VAL A 130 -11.43 16.71 -15.21
N GLY A 131 -12.34 16.54 -16.16
CA GLY A 131 -12.19 15.66 -17.31
C GLY A 131 -12.60 14.21 -17.12
N ASN A 132 -13.40 13.92 -16.09
CA ASN A 132 -13.91 12.57 -15.83
C ASN A 132 -15.18 12.26 -16.65
N SER A 133 -15.87 13.26 -17.21
CA SER A 133 -17.16 13.04 -17.88
C SER A 133 -17.39 13.93 -19.10
N PHE A 134 -16.53 13.85 -20.12
CA PHE A 134 -16.78 14.54 -21.39
C PHE A 134 -17.99 13.97 -22.11
N ARG A 135 -19.05 14.76 -22.20
CA ARG A 135 -20.20 14.44 -23.04
C ARG A 135 -20.00 15.04 -24.43
N PHE A 136 -19.48 14.26 -25.36
CA PHE A 136 -19.47 14.64 -26.76
C PHE A 136 -20.90 14.64 -27.29
N LYS A 137 -21.33 15.78 -27.85
CA LYS A 137 -22.65 15.91 -28.50
C LYS A 137 -22.79 14.97 -29.70
N THR A 138 -21.67 14.68 -30.37
CA THR A 138 -21.59 13.84 -31.57
C THR A 138 -21.15 12.42 -31.20
N GLY A 139 -21.90 11.43 -31.69
CA GLY A 139 -21.57 10.01 -31.51
C GLY A 139 -20.48 9.52 -32.47
N LYS A 140 -19.89 8.36 -32.17
CA LYS A 140 -18.84 7.73 -33.02
C LYS A 140 -19.28 7.57 -34.48
N ARG A 141 -20.53 7.15 -34.70
CA ARG A 141 -21.09 6.89 -36.03
C ARG A 141 -21.29 8.19 -36.82
N GLU A 142 -21.88 9.19 -36.19
CA GLU A 142 -22.12 10.51 -36.80
C GLU A 142 -20.82 11.22 -37.17
N ALA A 143 -19.80 11.14 -36.29
CA ALA A 143 -18.46 11.67 -36.58
C ALA A 143 -17.82 10.98 -37.79
N LEU A 144 -17.96 9.65 -37.90
CA LEU A 144 -17.43 8.89 -39.02
C LEU A 144 -18.15 9.23 -40.33
N GLU A 145 -19.49 9.24 -40.32
CA GLU A 145 -20.31 9.57 -41.50
C GLU A 145 -20.00 10.98 -42.01
N THR A 146 -19.89 11.95 -41.10
CA THR A 146 -19.54 13.35 -41.45
C THR A 146 -18.13 13.45 -42.04
N SER A 147 -17.16 12.77 -41.43
CA SER A 147 -15.77 12.74 -41.92
C SER A 147 -15.66 12.07 -43.28
N THR A 148 -16.35 10.95 -43.49
CA THR A 148 -16.34 10.22 -44.75
C THR A 148 -16.94 11.09 -45.85
N LYS A 149 -18.11 11.71 -45.59
CA LYS A 149 -18.75 12.62 -46.54
C LYS A 149 -17.84 13.79 -46.93
N PHE A 150 -17.23 14.45 -45.96
CA PHE A 150 -16.32 15.59 -46.17
C PHE A 150 -15.09 15.26 -47.02
N LEU A 151 -14.55 14.04 -46.87
CA LEU A 151 -13.40 13.55 -47.63
C LEU A 151 -13.80 13.12 -49.05
N THR A 152 -14.94 12.44 -49.20
CA THR A 152 -15.46 12.06 -50.51
C THR A 152 -15.80 13.27 -51.38
N GLU A 153 -16.34 14.35 -50.79
CA GLU A 153 -16.58 15.63 -51.49
C GLU A 153 -15.29 16.27 -52.03
N ARG A 154 -14.13 15.88 -51.50
CA ARG A 154 -12.80 16.34 -51.95
C ARG A 154 -12.08 15.35 -52.85
N ASN A 155 -12.80 14.36 -53.39
CA ASN A 155 -12.25 13.27 -54.22
C ASN A 155 -11.17 12.43 -53.50
N VAL A 156 -11.26 12.31 -52.17
CA VAL A 156 -10.39 11.41 -51.40
C VAL A 156 -11.11 10.06 -51.28
N ASP A 157 -10.46 8.99 -51.75
CA ASP A 157 -10.95 7.62 -51.56
C ASP A 157 -10.81 7.21 -50.09
N THR A 158 -11.94 7.07 -49.40
CA THR A 158 -11.94 6.72 -47.97
C THR A 158 -11.91 5.20 -47.71
N GLU A 159 -12.15 4.37 -48.72
CA GLU A 159 -12.21 2.90 -48.55
C GLU A 159 -10.81 2.27 -48.52
N SER A 160 -9.81 2.93 -49.11
CA SER A 160 -8.40 2.53 -49.02
C SER A 160 -7.75 2.81 -47.65
N PHE A 161 -8.45 3.49 -46.72
CA PHE A 161 -7.90 3.85 -45.40
C PHE A 161 -8.53 3.06 -44.24
N MET A 162 -7.71 2.75 -43.23
CA MET A 162 -8.20 2.29 -41.94
C MET A 162 -8.84 3.44 -41.15
N LYS A 163 -10.13 3.31 -40.86
CA LYS A 163 -10.91 4.34 -40.17
C LYS A 163 -10.86 4.12 -38.66
N SER A 164 -10.44 5.13 -37.89
CA SER A 164 -10.49 5.11 -36.43
C SER A 164 -11.14 6.39 -35.89
N VAL A 165 -11.90 6.25 -34.81
CA VAL A 165 -12.56 7.38 -34.15
C VAL A 165 -12.22 7.30 -32.67
N TYR A 166 -11.55 8.34 -32.18
CA TYR A 166 -11.18 8.47 -30.77
C TYR A 166 -11.40 9.91 -30.32
N PRO A 167 -11.76 10.13 -29.05
CA PRO A 167 -11.89 11.47 -28.50
C PRO A 167 -10.50 12.12 -28.40
N LYS A 168 -10.27 13.17 -29.19
CA LYS A 168 -9.04 13.96 -29.09
C LYS A 168 -9.23 15.08 -28.08
N ARG A 169 -8.50 14.99 -26.98
CA ARG A 169 -8.48 15.98 -25.89
C ARG A 169 -7.51 17.12 -26.24
N ASN A 170 -7.99 18.15 -26.93
CA ASN A 170 -7.23 19.40 -27.12
C ASN A 170 -7.53 20.35 -25.95
N PHE A 171 -6.86 20.18 -24.81
CA PHE A 171 -6.94 21.15 -23.71
C PHE A 171 -5.89 22.24 -23.90
N ASN A 172 -6.35 23.47 -24.06
CA ASN A 172 -5.51 24.63 -23.79
C ASN A 172 -5.66 24.98 -22.29
N ALA A 173 -4.55 24.98 -21.56
CA ALA A 173 -4.53 25.23 -20.11
C ALA A 173 -5.19 26.58 -19.75
N ILE A 174 -5.06 27.60 -20.61
CA ILE A 174 -5.65 28.91 -20.39
C ILE A 174 -7.18 28.86 -20.53
N THR A 175 -7.67 28.17 -21.56
CA THR A 175 -9.11 28.00 -21.80
C THR A 175 -9.78 27.20 -20.68
N VAL A 176 -9.13 26.13 -20.22
CA VAL A 176 -9.62 25.32 -19.10
C VAL A 176 -9.69 26.14 -17.82
N LYS A 177 -8.65 26.93 -17.52
CA LYS A 177 -8.64 27.81 -16.35
C LYS A 177 -9.78 28.83 -16.42
N TYR A 178 -9.98 29.47 -17.56
CA TYR A 178 -11.04 30.46 -17.76
C TYR A 178 -12.44 29.87 -17.54
N ILE A 179 -12.72 28.69 -18.13
CA ILE A 179 -14.01 28.00 -17.95
C ILE A 179 -14.20 27.59 -16.49
N MET A 180 -13.14 27.07 -15.84
CA MET A 180 -13.21 26.68 -14.43
C MET A 180 -13.48 27.87 -13.50
N GLU A 181 -12.97 29.06 -13.83
CA GLU A 181 -13.21 30.29 -13.06
C GLU A 181 -14.64 30.84 -13.25
N LYS A 182 -15.26 30.62 -14.42
CA LYS A 182 -16.61 31.11 -14.72
C LYS A 182 -17.73 30.12 -14.41
N GLU A 183 -17.52 28.84 -14.66
CA GLU A 183 -18.54 27.79 -14.60
C GLU A 183 -18.19 26.64 -13.63
N GLY A 184 -17.02 26.70 -12.99
CA GLY A 184 -16.55 25.67 -12.08
C GLY A 184 -16.18 24.36 -12.80
N VAL A 185 -16.08 23.27 -12.04
CA VAL A 185 -15.70 21.94 -12.57
C VAL A 185 -16.75 21.37 -13.53
N LYS A 186 -18.00 21.85 -13.47
CA LYS A 186 -19.10 21.43 -14.36
C LYS A 186 -18.93 21.94 -15.80
N GLY A 187 -18.38 23.14 -16.00
CA GLY A 187 -18.17 23.67 -17.36
C GLY A 187 -17.05 22.97 -18.14
N VAL A 188 -16.15 22.28 -17.43
CA VAL A 188 -14.99 21.56 -18.03
C VAL A 188 -15.25 20.06 -18.17
N ASN A 189 -16.43 19.57 -17.79
CA ASN A 189 -16.86 18.17 -17.87
C ASN A 189 -17.99 18.03 -18.89
#